data_AF-Q3ZSS5-F1
#
_entry.id   AF-Q3ZSS5-F1
#
_cell.length_a   1.000
_cell.length_b   1.000
_cell.length_c   1.000
_cell.angle_alpha   90.00
_cell.angle_beta   90.00
_cell.angle_gamma   90.00
#
_symmetry.space_group_name_H-M   'P 1'
#
loop_
_entity.id
_entity.type
_entity.pdbx_description
1 polymer ?
#
loop_
_entity_poly.entity_id
_entity_poly.type
_entity_poly.pdbx_seq_one_letter_code
_entity_poly.pdbx_strand_id
1 'polypeptide(L)'
;LLNYWMYNRLNEISHTHSGFNITDALNKIESIWRDRVHDKNSVDYYQKCKPDIVLFKYTDWKLRKELFDYYVDISDIISTAKYFTTGCRDYYKYVKYKKSLFDHFETPCSISYNYDCPNFFDACKKYHPDKVLTDFICYQDMKKEEEAQAEVHEEEQEEVHEKPHAIGPLIGAENPNPSTPTAKQAGNALLGVVVTTITSGALYKV
;
A
#
# COMPACT_ATOMS: atom_id res chain seq x y z
N LEU A 1 -10.74 -8.37 9.11
CA LEU A 1 -10.46 -9.38 8.07
C LEU A 1 -11.74 -9.95 7.44
N LEU A 2 -12.64 -10.59 8.21
CA LEU A 2 -13.84 -11.24 7.65
C LEU A 2 -14.73 -10.31 6.84
N ASN A 3 -14.98 -9.08 7.34
CA ASN A 3 -15.72 -8.05 6.58
C ASN A 3 -15.11 -7.84 5.18
N TYR A 4 -13.80 -7.53 5.10
CA TYR A 4 -13.12 -7.29 3.83
C TYR A 4 -13.10 -8.50 2.90
N TRP A 5 -12.87 -9.69 3.44
CA TRP A 5 -12.89 -10.93 2.66
C TRP A 5 -14.27 -11.18 2.04
N MET A 6 -15.32 -11.05 2.85
CA MET A 6 -16.70 -11.20 2.41
C MET A 6 -17.03 -10.20 1.30
N TYR A 7 -16.73 -8.92 1.49
CA TYR A 7 -17.01 -7.91 0.47
C TYR A 7 -16.23 -8.12 -0.81
N ASN A 8 -14.94 -8.44 -0.73
CA ASN A 8 -14.15 -8.76 -1.91
C ASN A 8 -14.81 -9.90 -2.72
N ARG A 9 -15.29 -10.94 -2.01
CA ARG A 9 -15.99 -12.06 -2.65
C ARG A 9 -17.32 -11.64 -3.30
N LEU A 10 -18.12 -10.82 -2.63
CA LEU A 10 -19.38 -10.32 -3.19
C LEU A 10 -19.15 -9.38 -4.38
N ASN A 11 -18.08 -8.57 -4.33
CA ASN A 11 -17.68 -7.68 -5.41
C ASN A 11 -17.25 -8.48 -6.65
N GLU A 12 -16.48 -9.55 -6.49
CA GLU A 12 -16.17 -10.49 -7.60
C GLU A 12 -17.44 -11.10 -8.23
N ILE A 13 -18.41 -11.50 -7.40
CA ILE A 13 -19.68 -12.07 -7.87
C ILE A 13 -20.48 -11.01 -8.66
N SER A 14 -20.54 -9.77 -8.18
CA SER A 14 -21.26 -8.69 -8.87
C SER A 14 -20.73 -8.40 -10.27
N HIS A 15 -19.44 -8.64 -10.52
CA HIS A 15 -18.84 -8.45 -11.85
C HIS A 15 -19.11 -9.62 -12.80
N THR A 16 -19.47 -10.80 -12.28
CA THR A 16 -19.66 -12.03 -13.07
C THR A 16 -21.12 -12.35 -13.32
N HIS A 17 -22.04 -11.86 -12.50
CA HIS A 17 -23.46 -12.18 -12.58
C HIS A 17 -24.29 -10.91 -12.79
N SER A 18 -24.81 -10.73 -14.00
CA SER A 18 -25.71 -9.61 -14.30
C SER A 18 -26.97 -9.69 -13.43
N GLY A 19 -27.36 -8.55 -12.86
CA GLY A 19 -28.50 -8.48 -11.94
C GLY A 19 -28.18 -8.83 -10.48
N PHE A 20 -26.94 -9.20 -10.14
CA PHE A 20 -26.54 -9.35 -8.74
C PHE A 20 -26.41 -7.99 -8.06
N ASN A 21 -27.20 -7.78 -7.01
CA ASN A 21 -27.12 -6.57 -6.18
C ASN A 21 -26.27 -6.85 -4.93
N ILE A 22 -25.05 -6.30 -4.93
CA ILE A 22 -24.12 -6.43 -3.80
C ILE A 22 -24.69 -5.85 -2.49
N THR A 23 -25.42 -4.74 -2.58
CA THR A 23 -26.04 -4.10 -1.40
C THR A 23 -27.09 -5.00 -0.77
N ASP A 24 -27.94 -5.64 -1.57
CA ASP A 24 -28.95 -6.57 -1.06
C ASP A 24 -28.30 -7.80 -0.42
N ALA A 25 -27.22 -8.33 -1.01
CA ALA A 25 -26.47 -9.43 -0.45
C ALA A 25 -25.81 -9.06 0.89
N LEU A 26 -25.18 -7.88 0.96
CA LEU A 26 -24.59 -7.36 2.19
C LEU A 26 -25.63 -7.18 3.28
N ASN A 27 -26.78 -6.58 2.98
CA ASN A 27 -27.85 -6.37 3.95
C ASN A 27 -28.38 -7.70 4.53
N LYS A 28 -28.53 -8.72 3.68
CA LYS A 28 -28.94 -10.06 4.11
C LYS A 28 -27.90 -10.71 5.03
N ILE A 29 -26.63 -10.65 4.65
CA ILE A 29 -25.54 -11.24 5.46
C ILE A 29 -25.40 -10.49 6.78
N GLU A 30 -25.45 -9.16 6.76
CA GLU A 30 -25.38 -8.34 7.97
C GLU A 30 -26.52 -8.69 8.95
N SER A 31 -27.75 -8.89 8.45
CA SER A 31 -28.87 -9.28 9.30
C SER A 31 -28.60 -10.61 10.00
N ILE A 32 -28.24 -11.64 9.23
CA ILE A 32 -27.93 -12.98 9.78
C ILE A 32 -26.79 -12.89 10.79
N TRP A 33 -25.74 -12.14 10.46
CA TRP A 33 -24.58 -12.00 11.31
C TRP A 33 -24.91 -11.25 12.61
N ARG A 34 -25.67 -10.15 12.53
CA ARG A 34 -26.13 -9.40 13.69
C ARG A 34 -26.93 -10.28 14.65
N ASP A 35 -27.83 -11.11 14.13
CA ASP A 35 -28.63 -12.02 14.96
C ASP A 35 -27.75 -12.99 15.75
N ARG A 36 -26.72 -13.56 15.09
CA ARG A 36 -25.75 -14.47 15.74
C ARG A 36 -24.88 -13.79 16.79
N VAL A 37 -24.46 -12.55 16.55
CA VAL A 37 -23.57 -11.81 17.47
C VAL A 37 -24.28 -11.38 18.75
N HIS A 38 -25.61 -11.23 18.70
CA HIS A 38 -26.43 -10.86 19.87
C HIS A 38 -27.04 -12.07 20.59
N ASP A 39 -27.02 -13.26 19.97
CA ASP A 39 -27.51 -14.49 20.57
C ASP A 39 -26.45 -15.12 21.49
N LYS A 40 -26.74 -15.15 22.80
CA LYS A 40 -25.88 -15.78 23.82
C LYS A 40 -25.70 -17.28 23.61
N ASN A 41 -26.64 -17.95 22.92
CA ASN A 41 -26.54 -19.38 22.61
C ASN A 41 -25.60 -19.66 21.43
N SER A 42 -25.30 -18.63 20.63
CA SER A 42 -24.34 -18.70 19.53
C SER A 42 -22.92 -18.45 20.07
N VAL A 43 -22.41 -19.35 20.92
CA VAL A 43 -21.14 -19.20 21.67
C VAL A 43 -19.93 -18.85 20.77
N ASP A 44 -19.93 -19.32 19.53
CA ASP A 44 -18.87 -19.05 18.56
C ASP A 44 -18.90 -17.62 18.01
N TYR A 45 -20.04 -16.95 18.08
CA TYR A 45 -20.28 -15.64 17.46
C TYR A 45 -20.59 -14.53 18.46
N TYR A 46 -21.14 -14.87 19.62
CA TYR A 46 -21.60 -13.93 20.63
C TYR A 46 -20.51 -12.91 21.00
N GLN A 47 -20.76 -11.63 20.70
CA GLN A 47 -19.87 -10.49 20.93
C GLN A 47 -18.45 -10.56 20.35
N LYS A 48 -18.12 -11.55 19.52
CA LYS A 48 -16.75 -11.76 19.00
C LYS A 48 -16.44 -10.94 17.75
N CYS A 49 -17.33 -10.94 16.77
CA CYS A 49 -17.08 -10.28 15.48
C CYS A 49 -18.33 -9.52 15.05
N LYS A 50 -18.35 -8.20 15.25
CA LYS A 50 -19.44 -7.35 14.77
C LYS A 50 -19.27 -7.08 13.27
N PRO A 51 -20.34 -7.20 12.46
CA PRO A 51 -20.28 -6.78 11.07
C PRO A 51 -20.02 -5.27 11.00
N ASP A 52 -19.17 -4.86 10.07
CA ASP A 52 -18.93 -3.45 9.75
C ASP A 52 -19.13 -3.28 8.25
N ILE A 53 -20.38 -3.06 7.87
CA ILE A 53 -20.78 -2.85 6.48
C ILE A 53 -20.49 -1.42 6.00
N VAL A 54 -20.22 -0.48 6.92
CA VAL A 54 -19.92 0.91 6.59
C VAL A 54 -18.60 1.01 5.85
N LEU A 55 -17.67 0.08 6.11
CA LEU A 55 -16.41 -0.10 5.39
C LEU A 55 -16.53 -0.09 3.86
N PHE A 56 -17.67 -0.50 3.31
CA PHE A 56 -17.85 -0.66 1.86
C PHE A 56 -18.50 0.52 1.17
N LYS A 57 -18.87 1.56 1.93
CA LYS A 57 -19.28 2.83 1.34
C LYS A 57 -18.10 3.62 0.78
N TYR A 58 -16.88 3.31 1.24
CA TYR A 58 -15.68 4.02 0.85
C TYR A 58 -15.05 3.45 -0.43
N THR A 59 -14.70 4.32 -1.36
CA THR A 59 -14.06 3.96 -2.63
C THR A 59 -12.67 3.37 -2.44
N ASP A 60 -11.98 3.72 -1.35
CA ASP A 60 -10.65 3.28 -0.97
C ASP A 60 -10.66 2.00 -0.10
N TRP A 61 -11.76 1.24 -0.05
CA TRP A 61 -11.89 0.04 0.78
C TRP A 61 -10.75 -0.98 0.59
N LYS A 62 -10.15 -1.05 -0.60
CA LYS A 62 -8.98 -1.90 -0.89
C LYS A 62 -7.74 -1.46 -0.11
N LEU A 63 -7.49 -0.16 -0.05
CA LEU A 63 -6.39 0.42 0.74
C LEU A 63 -6.66 0.23 2.23
N ARG A 64 -7.91 0.39 2.68
CA ARG A 64 -8.27 0.11 4.08
C ARG A 64 -8.08 -1.36 4.46
N LYS A 65 -8.40 -2.28 3.54
CA LYS A 65 -8.11 -3.71 3.70
C LYS A 65 -6.61 -3.92 3.84
N GLU A 66 -5.82 -3.36 2.92
CA GLU A 66 -4.37 -3.50 2.94
C GLU A 66 -3.74 -2.96 4.23
N LEU A 67 -4.25 -1.83 4.74
CA LEU A 67 -3.81 -1.25 6.01
C LEU A 67 -4.17 -2.15 7.19
N PHE A 68 -5.37 -2.74 7.16
CA PHE A 68 -5.80 -3.68 8.18
C PHE A 68 -4.96 -4.96 8.17
N ASP A 69 -4.67 -5.51 7.00
CA ASP A 69 -3.82 -6.70 6.84
C ASP A 69 -2.41 -6.40 7.40
N TYR A 70 -1.81 -5.26 7.02
CA TYR A 70 -0.54 -4.80 7.59
C TYR A 70 -0.60 -4.68 9.12
N TYR A 71 -1.65 -4.05 9.66
CA TYR A 71 -1.82 -3.87 11.10
C TYR A 71 -1.88 -5.19 11.88
N VAL A 72 -2.50 -6.22 11.31
CA VAL A 72 -2.59 -7.55 11.92
C VAL A 72 -1.24 -8.28 11.87
N ASP A 73 -0.53 -8.20 10.75
CA ASP A 73 0.68 -9.01 10.52
C ASP A 73 1.97 -8.37 11.09
N ILE A 74 2.01 -7.04 11.23
CA ILE A 74 3.26 -6.31 11.48
C ILE A 74 3.94 -6.67 12.80
N SER A 75 3.18 -7.05 13.83
CA SER A 75 3.76 -7.43 15.13
C SER A 75 4.66 -8.67 15.03
N ASP A 76 4.22 -9.67 14.25
CA ASP A 76 4.97 -10.90 14.05
C ASP A 76 6.16 -10.68 13.11
N ILE A 77 5.99 -9.81 12.11
CA ILE A 77 7.06 -9.37 11.22
C ILE A 77 8.17 -8.67 12.01
N ILE A 78 7.83 -7.70 12.87
CA ILE A 78 8.80 -7.01 13.72
C ILE A 78 9.53 -8.02 14.60
N SER A 79 8.80 -8.90 15.27
CA SER A 79 9.38 -9.90 16.17
C SER A 79 10.36 -10.81 15.42
N THR A 80 10.02 -11.24 14.21
CA THR A 80 10.89 -12.09 13.40
C THR A 80 12.11 -11.33 12.89
N ALA A 81 11.92 -10.19 12.24
CA ALA A 81 12.99 -9.41 11.62
C ALA A 81 13.95 -8.76 12.64
N LYS A 82 13.52 -8.63 13.90
CA LYS A 82 14.38 -8.16 15.00
C LYS A 82 15.44 -9.17 15.42
N TYR A 83 15.15 -10.47 15.33
CA TYR A 83 16.03 -11.52 15.87
C TYR A 83 16.62 -12.45 14.81
N PHE A 84 16.01 -12.52 13.62
CA PHE A 84 16.43 -13.44 12.56
C PHE A 84 16.83 -12.69 11.30
N THR A 85 18.02 -13.00 10.77
CA THR A 85 18.48 -12.46 9.48
C THR A 85 17.77 -13.12 8.30
N THR A 86 17.34 -14.37 8.44
CA THR A 86 16.58 -15.11 7.42
C THR A 86 15.28 -14.37 7.09
N GLY A 87 15.11 -13.98 5.83
CA GLY A 87 13.93 -13.26 5.35
C GLY A 87 13.87 -11.78 5.76
N CYS A 88 14.84 -11.25 6.53
CA CYS A 88 14.82 -9.87 6.99
C CYS A 88 14.76 -8.85 5.84
N ARG A 89 15.50 -9.11 4.74
CA ARG A 89 15.48 -8.28 3.53
C ARG A 89 14.07 -8.22 2.91
N ASP A 90 13.36 -9.34 2.86
CA ASP A 90 12.01 -9.38 2.28
C ASP A 90 11.01 -8.65 3.18
N TYR A 91 11.11 -8.82 4.50
CA TYR A 91 10.33 -8.04 5.46
C TYR A 91 10.62 -6.55 5.36
N TYR A 92 11.89 -6.15 5.25
CA TYR A 92 12.29 -4.74 5.10
C TYR A 92 11.61 -4.14 3.87
N LYS A 93 11.70 -4.81 2.72
CA LYS A 93 11.06 -4.38 1.47
C LYS A 93 9.53 -4.29 1.60
N TYR A 94 8.92 -5.31 2.20
CA TYR A 94 7.48 -5.35 2.44
C TYR A 94 7.03 -4.16 3.31
N VAL A 95 7.68 -3.92 4.45
CA VAL A 95 7.34 -2.83 5.36
C VAL A 95 7.58 -1.46 4.72
N LYS A 96 8.72 -1.29 4.04
CA LYS A 96 9.04 -0.04 3.33
C LYS A 96 8.01 0.28 2.25
N TYR A 97 7.55 -0.73 1.50
CA TYR A 97 6.49 -0.56 0.49
C TYR A 97 5.18 -0.03 1.09
N LYS A 98 4.88 -0.33 2.35
CA LYS A 98 3.67 0.16 3.04
C LYS A 98 3.74 1.63 3.43
N LYS A 99 4.85 2.34 3.20
CA LYS A 99 4.95 3.77 3.53
C LYS A 99 3.89 4.61 2.82
N SER A 100 3.73 4.41 1.51
CA SER A 100 2.72 5.12 0.71
C SER A 100 1.28 4.87 1.18
N LEU A 101 1.03 3.71 1.81
CA LEU A 101 -0.26 3.39 2.40
C LEU A 101 -0.55 4.28 3.62
N PHE A 102 0.46 4.58 4.44
CA PHE A 102 0.30 5.52 5.56
C PHE A 102 0.12 6.94 5.04
N ASP A 103 0.89 7.37 4.05
CA ASP A 103 0.77 8.71 3.43
C ASP A 103 -0.66 9.00 2.94
N HIS A 104 -1.33 7.99 2.36
CA HIS A 104 -2.74 8.08 1.91
C HIS A 104 -3.71 8.43 3.04
N PHE A 105 -3.49 7.91 4.26
CA PHE A 105 -4.39 8.11 5.39
C PHE A 105 -3.95 9.23 6.34
N GLU A 106 -2.66 9.52 6.47
CA GLU A 106 -2.15 10.49 7.46
C GLU A 106 -2.71 11.91 7.25
N THR A 107 -2.70 12.40 6.02
CA THR A 107 -3.21 13.74 5.70
C THR A 107 -4.71 13.86 5.96
N PRO A 108 -5.59 13.04 5.34
CA PRO A 108 -7.02 13.16 5.57
C PRO A 108 -7.42 12.89 7.03
N CYS A 109 -6.70 12.02 7.74
CA CYS A 109 -7.01 11.66 9.13
C CYS A 109 -6.39 12.53 10.20
N SER A 110 -5.63 13.56 9.80
CA SER A 110 -5.19 14.60 10.72
C SER A 110 -6.24 15.72 10.89
N ILE A 111 -7.28 15.74 10.04
CA ILE A 111 -8.33 16.76 10.06
C ILE A 111 -9.44 16.29 11.01
N SER A 112 -9.68 17.03 12.10
CA SER A 112 -10.54 16.60 13.23
C SER A 112 -12.01 16.30 12.88
N TYR A 113 -12.49 16.73 11.72
CA TYR A 113 -13.87 16.53 11.28
C TYR A 113 -13.98 15.52 10.13
N ASN A 114 -12.90 14.83 9.77
CA ASN A 114 -12.93 13.83 8.72
C ASN A 114 -13.43 12.49 9.27
N TYR A 115 -14.72 12.23 9.07
CA TYR A 115 -15.37 10.97 9.44
C TYR A 115 -14.98 9.80 8.52
N ASP A 116 -14.21 10.05 7.47
CA ASP A 116 -13.83 9.02 6.50
C ASP A 116 -12.59 8.23 6.95
N CYS A 117 -12.09 8.45 8.16
CA CYS A 117 -10.90 7.74 8.63
C CYS A 117 -11.21 6.32 9.11
N PRO A 118 -10.36 5.33 8.77
CA PRO A 118 -10.50 4.00 9.34
C PRO A 118 -10.45 4.11 10.88
N ASN A 119 -11.46 3.57 11.57
CA ASN A 119 -11.58 3.65 13.04
C ASN A 119 -10.38 3.02 13.79
N PHE A 120 -9.58 2.21 13.10
CA PHE A 120 -8.39 1.56 13.61
C PHE A 120 -7.08 2.28 13.24
N PHE A 121 -7.12 3.34 12.42
CA PHE A 121 -5.91 4.00 11.91
C PHE A 121 -5.04 4.59 13.02
N ASP A 122 -5.64 5.16 14.08
CA ASP A 122 -4.89 5.66 15.22
C ASP A 122 -4.07 4.56 15.90
N ALA A 123 -4.59 3.34 15.96
CA ALA A 123 -3.86 2.18 16.47
C ALA A 123 -2.73 1.73 15.51
N CYS A 124 -2.83 2.02 14.21
CA CYS A 124 -1.80 1.75 13.21
C CYS A 124 -0.61 2.71 13.29
N LYS A 125 -0.79 3.95 13.75
CA LYS A 125 0.26 5.00 13.75
C LYS A 125 1.55 4.61 14.48
N LYS A 126 1.48 3.71 15.46
CA LYS A 126 2.68 3.17 16.13
C LYS A 126 3.51 2.24 15.24
N TYR A 127 2.89 1.64 14.23
CA TYR A 127 3.51 0.73 13.27
C TYR A 127 3.87 1.40 11.95
N HIS A 128 3.96 2.74 11.92
CA HIS A 128 4.41 3.46 10.74
C HIS A 128 5.78 2.90 10.27
N PRO A 129 5.98 2.63 8.97
CA PRO A 129 7.21 2.04 8.43
C PRO A 129 8.50 2.69 8.93
N ASP A 130 8.55 4.03 8.94
CA ASP A 130 9.72 4.78 9.43
C ASP A 130 10.08 4.50 10.91
N LYS A 131 9.12 4.06 11.73
CA LYS A 131 9.34 3.72 13.14
C LYS A 131 9.77 2.27 13.33
N VAL A 132 9.22 1.36 12.54
CA VAL A 132 9.40 -0.08 12.75
C VAL A 132 10.62 -0.63 12.01
N LEU A 133 11.03 0.00 10.90
CA LEU A 133 12.18 -0.47 10.12
C LEU A 133 13.47 -0.41 10.93
N THR A 134 13.61 0.56 11.84
CA THR A 134 14.79 0.70 12.69
C THR A 134 14.98 -0.44 13.70
N ASP A 135 13.92 -1.22 13.96
CA ASP A 135 13.96 -2.37 14.86
C ASP A 135 14.49 -3.64 14.17
N PHE A 136 14.66 -3.63 12.85
CA PHE A 136 15.07 -4.82 12.10
C PHE A 136 16.57 -5.02 12.19
N ILE A 137 17.03 -6.26 12.39
CA ILE A 137 18.45 -6.57 12.53
C ILE A 137 19.25 -6.18 11.28
N CYS A 138 18.62 -6.25 10.10
CA CYS A 138 19.22 -5.89 8.82
C CYS A 138 19.07 -4.41 8.44
N TYR A 139 18.50 -3.55 9.30
CA TYR A 139 18.18 -2.15 8.96
C TYR A 139 19.38 -1.38 8.41
N GLN A 140 20.53 -1.47 9.10
CA GLN A 140 21.74 -0.75 8.71
C GLN A 140 22.32 -1.27 7.38
N ASP A 141 22.26 -2.57 7.14
CA ASP A 141 22.76 -3.16 5.90
C ASP A 141 21.89 -2.74 4.72
N MET A 142 20.56 -2.79 4.90
CA MET A 142 19.60 -2.35 3.89
C MET A 142 19.74 -0.85 3.57
N LYS A 143 19.92 0.00 4.59
CA LYS A 143 20.11 1.45 4.38
C LYS A 143 21.38 1.74 3.56
N LYS A 144 22.49 1.06 3.87
CA LYS A 144 23.75 1.20 3.11
C LYS A 144 23.60 0.74 1.66
N GLU A 145 22.91 -0.38 1.43
CA GLU A 145 22.64 -0.88 0.08
C GLU A 145 21.80 0.11 -0.74
N GLU A 146 20.84 0.78 -0.11
CA GLU A 146 19.99 1.78 -0.75
C GLU A 146 20.76 3.08 -1.07
N GLU A 147 21.62 3.53 -0.16
CA GLU A 147 22.50 4.68 -0.38
C GLU A 147 23.47 4.42 -1.54
N ALA A 148 24.13 3.26 -1.57
CA ALA A 148 25.04 2.88 -2.65
C ALA A 148 24.31 2.77 -4.02
N GLN A 149 23.06 2.31 -4.04
CA GLN A 149 22.26 2.29 -5.28
C GLN A 149 21.85 3.68 -5.74
N ALA A 150 21.62 4.63 -4.82
CA ALA A 150 21.31 6.01 -5.17
C ALA A 150 22.52 6.71 -5.79
N GLU A 151 23.71 6.52 -5.22
CA GLU A 151 24.97 7.09 -5.75
C GLU A 151 25.27 6.61 -7.18
N VAL A 152 25.14 5.30 -7.46
CA VAL A 152 25.32 4.77 -8.82
C VAL A 152 24.32 5.37 -9.81
N HIS A 153 23.07 5.59 -9.37
CA HIS A 153 22.03 6.15 -10.24
C HIS A 153 22.25 7.63 -10.53
N GLU A 154 22.82 8.38 -9.58
CA GLU A 154 23.23 9.78 -9.77
C GLU A 154 24.41 9.89 -10.75
N GLU A 155 25.42 9.03 -10.60
CA GLU A 155 26.57 8.95 -11.53
C GLU A 155 26.14 8.59 -12.96
N GLU A 156 25.23 7.63 -13.13
CA GLU A 156 24.73 7.21 -14.45
C GLU A 156 23.87 8.30 -15.12
N GLN A 157 23.15 9.12 -14.33
CA GLN A 157 22.40 10.26 -14.85
C GLN A 157 23.30 11.45 -15.22
N GLU A 158 24.42 11.65 -14.52
CA GLU A 158 25.42 12.67 -14.86
C GLU A 158 26.22 12.27 -16.13
N GLU A 159 26.60 11.00 -16.29
CA GLU A 159 27.35 10.52 -17.47
C GLU A 159 26.54 10.64 -18.77
N VAL A 160 25.20 10.55 -18.71
CA VAL A 160 24.32 10.76 -19.86
C VAL A 160 24.22 12.25 -20.25
N HIS A 161 24.47 13.19 -19.32
CA HIS A 161 24.44 14.62 -19.60
C HIS A 161 25.77 15.19 -20.14
N GLU A 162 26.88 14.44 -20.06
CA GLU A 162 28.23 14.95 -20.29
C GLU A 162 28.89 14.51 -21.62
N LYS A 163 28.11 14.35 -22.71
CA LYS A 163 28.67 14.25 -24.07
C LYS A 163 28.51 15.55 -24.86
N PRO A 164 29.57 16.37 -25.02
CA PRO A 164 29.59 17.46 -25.98
C PRO A 164 29.70 16.92 -27.41
N HIS A 165 28.68 17.15 -28.23
CA HIS A 165 28.75 16.83 -29.66
C HIS A 165 29.53 17.95 -30.39
N ALA A 166 30.80 17.69 -30.74
CA ALA A 166 31.61 18.58 -31.55
C ALA A 166 31.45 18.30 -33.08
N ILE A 167 30.71 19.22 -33.71
CA ILE A 167 30.67 19.78 -35.08
C ILE A 167 31.50 19.13 -36.22
N GLY A 168 30.83 18.89 -37.36
CA GLY A 168 31.39 18.92 -38.73
C GLY A 168 30.27 18.91 -39.82
N PRO A 169 30.40 19.62 -40.97
CA PRO A 169 29.33 20.48 -41.50
C PRO A 169 28.70 20.01 -42.83
N LEU A 170 27.41 20.31 -43.08
CA LEU A 170 26.89 20.58 -44.43
C LEU A 170 25.72 21.60 -44.39
N ILE A 171 25.77 22.48 -45.39
CA ILE A 171 25.08 23.77 -45.54
C ILE A 171 23.67 23.59 -46.13
N GLY A 172 22.71 24.40 -45.69
CA GLY A 172 21.45 24.68 -46.40
C GLY A 172 20.50 25.57 -45.60
N ALA A 173 20.20 26.77 -46.12
CA ALA A 173 19.44 27.90 -45.56
C ALA A 173 18.05 27.52 -44.99
N GLU A 174 17.44 28.22 -44.02
CA GLU A 174 16.97 29.62 -44.06
C GLU A 174 16.49 30.06 -42.65
N ASN A 175 16.59 31.35 -42.31
CA ASN A 175 16.15 32.00 -41.06
C ASN A 175 15.22 33.18 -41.45
N PRO A 176 14.29 33.76 -40.61
CA PRO A 176 14.59 34.18 -39.22
C PRO A 176 13.44 34.27 -38.15
N ASN A 177 13.81 34.02 -36.88
CA ASN A 177 13.48 34.76 -35.61
C ASN A 177 12.02 34.89 -35.06
N PRO A 178 11.82 35.33 -33.79
CA PRO A 178 12.33 34.81 -32.50
C PRO A 178 11.24 34.78 -31.39
N SER A 179 11.35 33.95 -30.34
CA SER A 179 10.81 34.22 -28.97
C SER A 179 11.07 33.06 -27.99
N THR A 180 11.91 33.30 -26.98
CA THR A 180 12.00 32.59 -25.68
C THR A 180 11.03 33.24 -24.66
N PRO A 181 10.62 32.62 -23.52
CA PRO A 181 11.47 31.79 -22.64
C PRO A 181 10.84 30.54 -21.98
N THR A 182 11.74 29.60 -21.68
CA THR A 182 11.87 28.73 -20.50
C THR A 182 10.63 28.36 -19.67
N ALA A 183 10.27 27.08 -19.66
CA ALA A 183 9.54 26.45 -18.57
C ALA A 183 10.26 25.16 -18.15
N LYS A 184 10.84 25.16 -16.95
CA LYS A 184 11.24 23.95 -16.24
C LYS A 184 9.95 23.21 -15.85
N GLN A 185 9.82 21.93 -16.16
CA GLN A 185 8.93 21.07 -15.38
C GLN A 185 9.49 19.66 -15.25
N ALA A 186 9.82 19.36 -14.00
CA ALA A 186 10.21 18.06 -13.49
C ALA A 186 9.03 17.09 -13.50
N GLY A 187 9.36 15.80 -13.50
CA GLY A 187 8.46 14.74 -13.05
C GLY A 187 8.17 13.71 -14.12
N ASN A 188 8.90 12.59 -14.09
CA ASN A 188 8.36 11.24 -14.20
C ASN A 188 9.51 10.22 -14.07
N ALA A 189 9.79 9.80 -12.84
CA ALA A 189 10.54 8.58 -12.59
C ALA A 189 9.59 7.57 -11.90
N LEU A 190 8.71 6.96 -12.69
CA LEU A 190 8.01 5.74 -12.28
C LEU A 190 8.93 4.57 -12.64
N LEU A 191 9.81 4.19 -11.71
CA LEU A 191 10.61 2.97 -11.85
C LEU A 191 9.69 1.77 -11.64
N GLY A 192 9.54 0.98 -12.70
CA GLY A 192 8.76 -0.25 -12.74
C GLY A 192 9.31 -1.27 -11.77
N VAL A 193 8.71 -1.36 -10.59
CA VAL A 193 8.85 -2.52 -9.72
C VAL A 193 7.98 -3.63 -10.30
N VAL A 194 8.61 -4.70 -10.76
CA VAL A 194 7.91 -5.95 -11.11
C VAL A 194 7.28 -6.49 -9.83
N VAL A 195 5.98 -6.22 -9.66
CA VAL A 195 5.16 -6.81 -8.60
C VAL A 195 4.98 -8.28 -8.95
N THR A 196 5.82 -9.14 -8.36
CA THR A 196 5.45 -10.55 -8.25
C THR A 196 4.40 -10.64 -7.14
N THR A 197 3.16 -10.91 -7.52
CA THR A 197 2.06 -11.16 -6.60
C THR A 197 2.38 -12.43 -5.81
N ILE A 198 2.91 -12.27 -4.59
CA ILE A 198 2.97 -13.37 -3.64
C ILE A 198 1.53 -13.65 -3.21
N THR A 199 1.00 -14.78 -3.65
CA THR A 199 -0.30 -15.30 -3.21
C THR A 199 -0.14 -15.78 -1.77
N SER A 200 -0.37 -14.89 -0.80
CA SER A 200 -0.41 -15.21 0.61
C SER A 200 -1.67 -16.04 0.92
N GLY A 201 -1.58 -17.36 0.72
CA GLY A 201 -2.70 -18.28 0.87
C GLY A 201 -2.34 -19.59 1.58
N ALA A 202 -1.31 -19.61 2.43
CA ALA A 202 -0.90 -20.84 3.10
C ALA A 202 -0.35 -20.61 4.52
N LEU A 203 -1.20 -20.13 5.44
CA LEU A 203 -0.95 -20.28 6.87
C LEU A 203 -2.28 -20.53 7.61
N TYR A 204 -2.93 -21.67 7.33
CA TYR A 204 -3.84 -22.32 8.27
C TYR A 204 -3.90 -23.82 7.96
N LYS A 205 -3.16 -24.61 8.74
CA LYS A 205 -3.46 -26.03 8.99
C LYS A 205 -3.36 -26.22 10.50
N VAL A 206 -4.50 -26.45 11.14
CA VAL A 206 -4.61 -27.12 12.44
C VAL A 206 -5.16 -28.51 12.15
#